data_AF-A0A8C0DL57-F1
#
_entry.id   AF-A0A8C0DL57-F1
#
_cell.length_a   1.000
_cell.length_b   1.000
_cell.length_c   1.000
_cell.angle_alpha   90.00
_cell.angle_beta   90.00
_cell.angle_gamma   90.00
#
_symmetry.space_group_name_H-M   'P 1'
#
loop_
_entity.id
_entity.type
_entity.pdbx_description
1 polymer ?
#
loop_
_entity_poly.entity_id
_entity_poly.type
_entity_poly.pdbx_seq_one_letter_code
_entity_poly.pdbx_strand_id
1 'polypeptide(L)'
;LGVLWFQIFIQDRDKPYACDICGKRYKNRPGLSYHYAHSHLAEEDGEDKEDSQPPTPVSQRSEEQKSKKGPDGLALPNNYCDFCLGDSKINKKTGQPEELVSCSDCGRSGHPSCLQFTPVMMAAVKTYRWQCIECKCCNICGTSENDDQLLFCDDCDRGYHMYCLTPSMSEPPEGSWSCHLCLDLLKEKASIYQNQNSS
;
A
#
# COMPACT_ATOMS: atom_id res chain seq x y z
N LEU A 1 -19.38 26.24 25.29
CA LEU A 1 -18.47 25.10 25.54
C LEU A 1 -18.96 23.77 24.94
N GLY A 2 -19.79 23.78 23.88
CA GLY A 2 -20.42 22.54 23.35
C GLY A 2 -20.05 22.14 21.92
N VAL A 3 -19.18 22.91 21.23
CA VAL A 3 -18.92 22.71 19.78
C VAL A 3 -17.58 22.02 19.51
N LEU A 4 -16.62 22.08 20.45
CA LEU A 4 -15.30 21.44 20.30
C LEU A 4 -15.30 19.93 20.58
N TRP A 5 -16.29 19.42 21.32
CA TRP A 5 -16.37 17.98 21.61
C TRP A 5 -16.97 17.18 20.45
N PHE A 6 -17.74 17.80 19.55
CA PHE A 6 -18.29 17.14 18.37
C PHE A 6 -17.27 17.00 17.23
N GLN A 7 -16.31 17.92 17.10
CA GLN A 7 -15.28 17.85 16.06
C GLN A 7 -14.20 16.79 16.38
N ILE A 8 -13.96 16.51 17.66
CA ILE A 8 -12.96 15.53 18.12
C ILE A 8 -13.49 14.09 18.03
N PHE A 9 -14.81 13.89 18.09
CA PHE A 9 -15.41 12.54 18.12
C PHE A 9 -15.69 11.91 16.73
N ILE A 10 -15.57 12.67 15.64
CA ILE A 10 -15.85 12.17 14.28
C ILE A 10 -14.59 11.59 13.61
N GLN A 11 -13.41 12.18 13.83
CA GLN A 11 -12.16 11.69 13.25
C GLN A 11 -11.78 10.27 13.71
N ASP A 12 -12.33 9.83 14.85
CA ASP A 12 -12.12 8.48 15.36
C ASP A 12 -13.07 7.43 14.71
N ARG A 13 -13.99 7.80 13.83
CA ARG A 13 -14.86 6.83 13.12
C ARG A 13 -14.43 6.52 11.68
N ASP A 14 -13.59 7.35 11.07
CA ASP A 14 -13.26 7.23 9.63
C ASP A 14 -12.11 6.26 9.31
N LYS A 15 -11.51 5.63 10.33
CA LYS A 15 -10.34 4.76 10.18
C LYS A 15 -10.47 3.49 11.02
N PRO A 16 -11.35 2.54 10.62
CA PRO A 16 -11.68 1.38 11.43
C PRO A 16 -10.50 0.42 11.66
N TYR A 17 -9.45 0.52 10.84
CA TYR A 17 -8.28 -0.34 10.93
C TYR A 17 -7.19 0.32 11.77
N ALA A 18 -6.95 -0.16 12.98
CA ALA A 18 -5.90 0.35 13.86
C ALA A 18 -4.74 -0.64 13.96
N CYS A 19 -3.52 -0.13 14.03
CA CYS A 19 -2.36 -0.90 14.41
C CYS A 19 -2.40 -1.16 15.91
N ASP A 20 -2.35 -2.43 16.31
CA ASP A 20 -2.27 -2.85 17.71
C ASP A 20 -0.91 -2.55 18.37
N ILE A 21 0.16 -2.37 17.58
CA ILE A 21 1.51 -2.08 18.10
C ILE A 21 1.67 -0.59 18.46
N CYS A 22 1.23 0.33 17.59
CA CYS A 22 1.41 1.78 17.83
C CYS A 22 0.14 2.62 17.84
N GLY A 23 -1.03 2.00 17.68
CA GLY A 23 -2.31 2.70 17.70
C GLY A 23 -2.62 3.55 16.47
N LYS A 24 -1.73 3.62 15.45
CA LYS A 24 -2.00 4.37 14.22
C LYS A 24 -3.20 3.78 13.48
N ARG A 25 -4.10 4.65 13.04
CA ARG A 25 -5.37 4.28 12.41
C ARG A 25 -5.34 4.55 10.91
N TYR A 26 -5.94 3.65 10.16
CA TYR A 26 -5.94 3.55 8.70
C TYR A 26 -7.36 3.36 8.18
N LYS A 27 -7.61 3.92 7.00
CA LYS A 27 -8.93 3.92 6.34
C LYS A 27 -9.31 2.56 5.74
N ASN A 28 -8.32 1.74 5.37
CA ASN A 28 -8.53 0.44 4.73
C ASN A 28 -7.43 -0.56 5.13
N ARG A 29 -7.74 -1.85 4.98
CA ARG A 29 -6.85 -2.94 5.37
C ARG A 29 -5.51 -2.95 4.60
N PRO A 30 -5.44 -2.60 3.30
CA PRO A 30 -4.16 -2.42 2.61
C PRO A 30 -3.27 -1.33 3.22
N GLY A 31 -3.85 -0.18 3.60
CA GLY A 31 -3.10 0.89 4.27
C GLY A 31 -2.55 0.46 5.63
N LEU A 32 -3.34 -0.26 6.44
CA LEU A 32 -2.87 -0.83 7.70
C LEU A 32 -1.78 -1.91 7.49
N SER A 33 -1.98 -2.77 6.48
CA SER A 33 -1.04 -3.81 6.10
C SER A 33 0.33 -3.25 5.69
N TYR A 34 0.34 -2.23 4.83
CA TYR A 34 1.54 -1.49 4.47
C TYR A 34 2.23 -0.92 5.71
N HIS A 35 1.47 -0.35 6.65
CA HIS A 35 2.02 0.17 7.88
C HIS A 35 2.72 -0.89 8.74
N TYR A 36 2.09 -2.06 8.96
CA TYR A 36 2.74 -3.16 9.70
C TYR A 36 4.06 -3.57 9.06
N ALA A 37 4.10 -3.63 7.73
CA ALA A 37 5.27 -4.06 7.00
C ALA A 37 6.44 -3.04 7.00
N HIS A 38 6.19 -1.78 7.38
CA HIS A 38 7.21 -0.71 7.32
C HIS A 38 7.45 0.04 8.64
N SER A 39 6.66 -0.20 9.69
CA SER A 39 6.76 0.57 10.95
C SER A 39 7.13 -0.26 12.18
N HIS A 40 6.98 -1.58 12.14
CA HIS A 40 7.13 -2.45 13.33
C HIS A 40 8.08 -3.63 13.15
N LEU A 41 8.77 -3.73 12.01
CA LEU A 41 9.87 -4.68 11.85
C LEU A 41 11.14 -4.11 12.53
N ALA A 42 11.13 -4.08 13.86
CA ALA A 42 12.33 -4.04 14.67
C ALA A 42 12.68 -5.49 15.01
N GLU A 43 13.79 -5.93 14.41
CA GLU A 43 14.59 -7.12 14.62
C GLU A 43 14.29 -7.92 15.91
N GLU A 44 13.81 -9.15 15.75
CA GLU A 44 14.08 -10.22 16.72
C GLU A 44 15.21 -11.08 16.16
N ASP A 45 16.43 -10.77 16.60
CA ASP A 45 17.50 -11.74 16.79
C ASP A 45 18.31 -11.24 18.00
N GLY A 46 18.27 -11.99 19.09
CA GLY A 46 18.93 -11.64 20.35
C GLY A 46 20.44 -11.89 20.34
N GLU A 47 21.17 -11.08 21.11
CA GLU A 47 22.03 -11.49 22.23
C GLU A 47 22.82 -10.28 22.76
N ASP A 48 22.81 -10.13 24.09
CA ASP A 48 23.40 -9.04 24.87
C ASP A 48 24.93 -8.89 24.67
N LYS A 49 25.41 -7.64 24.63
CA LYS A 49 26.47 -7.14 25.53
C LYS A 49 26.64 -5.62 25.49
N GLU A 50 26.53 -5.08 26.70
CA GLU A 50 26.72 -3.73 27.18
C GLU A 50 28.18 -3.25 27.04
N ASP A 51 28.41 -2.08 26.41
CA ASP A 51 29.37 -1.08 26.91
C ASP A 51 29.01 0.33 26.37
N SER A 52 29.29 1.33 27.21
CA SER A 52 28.69 2.67 27.23
C SER A 52 29.58 3.75 26.56
N GLN A 53 29.00 4.70 25.81
CA GLN A 53 29.12 6.19 25.93
C GLN A 53 28.38 6.92 24.74
N PRO A 54 28.15 8.26 24.74
CA PRO A 54 26.84 8.93 24.65
C PRO A 54 26.68 9.75 23.32
N PRO A 55 25.60 10.53 23.10
CA PRO A 55 25.05 10.77 21.78
C PRO A 55 25.80 11.87 21.02
N THR A 56 25.98 11.65 19.71
CA THR A 56 26.31 12.71 18.74
C THR A 56 25.09 12.96 17.83
N PRO A 57 24.90 14.21 17.36
CA PRO A 57 23.59 14.74 17.08
C PRO A 57 22.96 14.12 15.83
N VAL A 58 21.66 13.86 15.96
CA VAL A 58 20.69 13.50 14.93
C VAL A 58 20.86 14.44 13.73
N SER A 59 21.56 13.96 12.70
CA SER A 59 21.47 14.56 11.38
C SER A 59 20.22 13.97 10.73
N GLN A 60 19.18 14.79 10.68
CA GLN A 60 17.97 14.59 9.90
C GLN A 60 18.36 14.14 8.49
N ARG A 61 18.21 12.84 8.20
CA ARG A 61 18.24 12.35 6.82
C ARG A 61 16.82 12.29 6.29
N SER A 62 16.17 13.45 6.24
CA SER A 62 15.19 13.75 5.21
C SER A 62 15.98 14.04 3.92
N GLU A 63 16.54 13.00 3.32
CA GLU A 63 17.03 13.11 1.94
C GLU A 63 15.88 12.66 1.03
N GLU A 64 15.26 13.66 0.39
CA GLU A 64 14.45 13.49 -0.82
C GLU A 64 15.07 12.42 -1.71
N GLN A 65 14.45 11.23 -1.75
CA GLN A 65 14.72 10.23 -2.76
C GLN A 65 14.19 10.78 -4.09
N LYS A 66 14.98 11.64 -4.75
CA LYS A 66 14.71 12.11 -6.10
C LYS A 66 14.78 10.90 -7.04
N SER A 67 13.63 10.41 -7.49
CA SER A 67 13.52 9.30 -8.42
C SER A 67 14.42 9.55 -9.63
N LYS A 68 15.32 8.60 -9.91
CA LYS A 68 16.16 8.62 -11.11
C LYS A 68 15.25 8.33 -12.30
N LYS A 69 14.88 9.37 -13.04
CA LYS A 69 14.10 9.25 -14.28
C LYS A 69 15.03 8.77 -15.40
N GLY A 70 14.63 7.71 -16.10
CA GLY A 70 15.28 7.25 -17.32
C GLY A 70 15.10 8.23 -18.49
N PRO A 71 15.73 7.95 -19.64
CA PRO A 71 15.65 8.79 -20.84
C PRO A 71 14.21 9.05 -21.31
N ASP A 72 13.31 8.08 -21.05
CA ASP A 72 11.91 8.10 -21.48
C ASP A 72 10.97 8.77 -20.47
N GLY A 73 11.51 9.41 -19.42
CA GLY A 73 10.73 10.03 -18.35
C GLY A 73 10.11 9.03 -17.35
N LEU A 74 10.31 7.73 -17.56
CA LEU A 74 9.90 6.65 -16.66
C LEU A 74 10.85 6.55 -15.48
N ALA A 75 10.32 6.27 -14.28
CA ALA A 75 11.17 5.99 -13.14
C ALA A 75 11.92 4.67 -13.34
N LEU A 76 13.22 4.67 -13.01
CA LEU A 76 14.01 3.46 -13.04
C LEU A 76 13.55 2.52 -11.90
N PRO A 77 13.15 1.27 -12.19
CA PRO A 77 12.78 0.32 -11.16
C PRO A 77 13.92 0.02 -10.17
N ASN A 78 13.58 -0.03 -8.88
CA ASN A 78 14.45 -0.55 -7.84
C ASN A 78 14.64 -2.06 -8.06
N ASN A 79 15.86 -2.54 -7.86
CA ASN A 79 16.20 -3.96 -7.95
C ASN A 79 16.01 -4.72 -6.64
N TYR A 80 15.45 -4.06 -5.62
CA TYR A 80 15.17 -4.63 -4.31
C TYR A 80 13.74 -4.31 -3.89
N CYS A 81 13.19 -5.17 -3.05
CA CYS A 81 11.88 -5.03 -2.42
C CYS A 81 11.98 -4.06 -1.23
N ASP A 82 11.15 -3.02 -1.19
CA ASP A 82 11.12 -2.04 -0.11
C ASP A 82 10.66 -2.63 1.24
N PHE A 83 10.06 -3.83 1.23
CA PHE A 83 9.53 -4.50 2.42
C PHE A 83 10.54 -5.45 3.08
N CYS A 84 11.22 -6.27 2.28
CA CYS A 84 12.12 -7.31 2.79
C CYS A 84 13.59 -7.08 2.42
N LEU A 85 13.89 -6.04 1.63
CA LEU A 85 15.22 -5.72 1.10
C LEU A 85 15.86 -6.87 0.29
N GLY A 86 15.04 -7.82 -0.18
CA GLY A 86 15.42 -8.90 -1.09
C GLY A 86 15.27 -8.48 -2.55
N ASP A 87 16.00 -9.14 -3.45
CA ASP A 87 15.90 -8.91 -4.90
C ASP A 87 14.97 -9.95 -5.56
N SER A 88 14.94 -10.01 -6.89
CA SER A 88 14.15 -11.00 -7.63
C SER A 88 14.55 -12.46 -7.39
N LYS A 89 15.77 -12.72 -6.93
CA LYS A 89 16.30 -14.07 -6.70
C LYS A 89 15.95 -14.57 -5.30
N ILE A 90 15.76 -13.66 -4.35
CA ILE A 90 15.41 -14.02 -2.99
C ILE A 90 14.46 -13.00 -2.36
N ASN A 91 13.23 -13.44 -2.09
CA ASN A 91 12.35 -12.76 -1.16
C ASN A 91 12.74 -13.17 0.27
N LYS A 92 13.30 -12.24 1.04
CA LYS A 92 13.76 -12.54 2.41
C LYS A 92 12.64 -12.90 3.39
N LYS A 93 11.37 -12.59 3.07
CA LYS A 93 10.21 -12.97 3.89
C LYS A 93 9.82 -14.43 3.71
N THR A 94 9.92 -14.96 2.49
CA THR A 94 9.49 -16.33 2.15
C THR A 94 10.65 -17.29 1.95
N GLY A 95 11.87 -16.79 1.76
CA GLY A 95 13.05 -17.56 1.40
C GLY A 95 13.05 -18.09 -0.03
N GLN A 96 12.11 -17.64 -0.88
CA GLN A 96 11.93 -18.14 -2.25
C GLN A 96 12.21 -17.05 -3.30
N PRO A 97 12.60 -17.41 -4.54
CA PRO A 97 12.68 -16.47 -5.64
C PRO A 97 11.29 -15.95 -6.00
N GLU A 98 11.17 -14.63 -6.18
CA GLU A 98 9.92 -13.97 -6.53
C GLU A 98 10.23 -12.68 -7.29
N GLU A 99 9.57 -12.45 -8.43
CA GLU A 99 9.76 -11.23 -9.21
C GLU A 99 9.23 -9.99 -8.48
N LEU A 100 9.89 -8.85 -8.71
CA LEU A 100 9.44 -7.56 -8.17
C LEU A 100 8.37 -6.93 -9.08
N VAL A 101 7.40 -6.27 -8.47
CA VAL A 101 6.52 -5.30 -9.13
C VAL A 101 7.02 -3.91 -8.77
N SER A 102 7.10 -3.02 -9.75
CA SER A 102 7.75 -1.72 -9.62
C SER A 102 6.83 -0.57 -10.01
N CYS A 103 6.81 0.48 -9.20
CA CYS A 103 6.02 1.67 -9.43
C CYS A 103 6.55 2.41 -10.67
N SER A 104 5.65 2.69 -11.61
CA SER A 104 5.99 3.35 -12.87
C SER A 104 6.47 4.80 -12.70
N ASP A 105 6.15 5.43 -11.56
CA ASP A 105 6.35 6.87 -11.33
C ASP A 105 7.52 7.18 -10.38
N CYS A 106 7.76 6.33 -9.38
CA CYS A 106 8.85 6.55 -8.41
C CYS A 106 9.92 5.45 -8.41
N GLY A 107 9.67 4.32 -9.08
CA GLY A 107 10.63 3.21 -9.19
C GLY A 107 10.65 2.27 -7.98
N ARG A 108 9.98 2.60 -6.88
CA ARG A 108 9.86 1.72 -5.71
C ARG A 108 9.31 0.35 -6.09
N SER A 109 9.92 -0.70 -5.56
CA SER A 109 9.64 -2.08 -5.94
C SER A 109 9.27 -2.92 -4.73
N GLY A 110 8.43 -3.93 -4.93
CA GLY A 110 8.06 -4.88 -3.89
C GLY A 110 7.72 -6.24 -4.48
N HIS A 111 7.97 -7.31 -3.72
CA HIS A 111 7.47 -8.64 -4.06
C HIS A 111 5.94 -8.67 -3.93
N PRO A 112 5.19 -9.32 -4.86
CA PRO A 112 3.74 -9.50 -4.74
C PRO A 112 3.29 -10.02 -3.38
N SER A 113 3.98 -11.03 -2.82
CA SER A 113 3.65 -11.58 -1.49
C SER A 113 3.96 -10.62 -0.34
N CYS A 114 4.97 -9.75 -0.48
CA CYS A 114 5.25 -8.68 0.47
C CYS A 114 4.19 -7.57 0.41
N LEU A 115 3.71 -7.26 -0.79
CA LEU A 115 2.60 -6.34 -1.06
C LEU A 115 1.22 -6.93 -0.74
N GLN A 116 1.16 -8.21 -0.38
CA GLN A 116 -0.09 -8.97 -0.14
C GLN A 116 -1.03 -9.01 -1.36
N PHE A 117 -0.48 -9.05 -2.56
CA PHE A 117 -1.25 -9.18 -3.78
C PHE A 117 -1.78 -10.61 -3.95
N THR A 118 -3.06 -10.70 -4.34
CA THR A 118 -3.63 -11.97 -4.80
C THR A 118 -3.05 -12.36 -6.16
N PRO A 119 -3.13 -13.64 -6.57
CA PRO A 119 -2.70 -14.04 -7.91
C PRO A 119 -3.43 -13.28 -9.04
N VAL A 120 -4.70 -12.94 -8.82
CA VAL A 120 -5.51 -12.14 -9.75
C VAL A 120 -4.95 -10.72 -9.85
N MET A 121 -4.70 -10.07 -8.72
CA MET A 121 -4.10 -8.74 -8.68
C MET A 121 -2.71 -8.72 -9.32
N MET A 122 -1.87 -9.72 -9.03
CA MET A 122 -0.54 -9.86 -9.62
C MET A 122 -0.59 -10.02 -11.14
N ALA A 123 -1.53 -10.81 -11.66
CA ALA A 123 -1.75 -10.90 -13.10
C ALA A 123 -2.18 -9.56 -13.70
N ALA A 124 -3.06 -8.81 -13.01
CA ALA A 124 -3.55 -7.53 -13.48
C ALA A 124 -2.48 -6.43 -13.47
N VAL A 125 -1.73 -6.24 -12.38
CA VAL A 125 -0.74 -5.14 -12.25
C VAL A 125 0.41 -5.23 -13.27
N LYS A 126 0.69 -6.42 -13.80
CA LYS A 126 1.66 -6.61 -14.89
C LYS A 126 1.16 -6.14 -16.26
N THR A 127 -0.14 -5.87 -16.42
CA THR A 127 -0.74 -5.50 -17.72
C THR A 127 -0.82 -3.99 -17.97
N TYR A 128 -0.48 -3.17 -16.99
CA TYR A 128 -0.59 -1.72 -17.10
C TYR A 128 0.46 -1.00 -16.25
N ARG A 129 0.51 0.33 -16.35
CA ARG A 129 1.41 1.19 -15.56
C ARG A 129 0.98 1.23 -14.10
N TRP A 130 1.37 0.23 -13.33
CA TRP A 130 1.09 0.19 -11.90
C TRP A 130 1.83 1.30 -11.15
N GLN A 131 1.16 1.87 -10.15
CA GLN A 131 1.66 2.89 -9.24
C GLN A 131 1.60 2.35 -7.81
N CYS A 132 2.61 2.63 -6.98
CA CYS A 132 2.55 2.30 -5.56
C CYS A 132 1.53 3.18 -4.83
N ILE A 133 1.24 2.85 -3.56
CA ILE A 133 0.27 3.57 -2.73
C ILE A 133 0.52 5.09 -2.66
N GLU A 134 1.79 5.50 -2.59
CA GLU A 134 2.19 6.91 -2.51
C GLU A 134 2.06 7.65 -3.86
N CYS A 135 2.04 6.93 -4.98
CA CYS A 135 1.94 7.52 -6.32
C CYS A 135 0.57 7.29 -6.97
N LYS A 136 -0.38 6.71 -6.24
CA LYS A 136 -1.64 6.28 -6.83
C LYS A 136 -2.47 7.48 -7.27
N CYS A 137 -2.86 7.48 -8.54
CA CYS A 137 -3.84 8.41 -9.07
C CYS A 137 -5.19 7.74 -9.32
N CYS A 138 -6.25 8.54 -9.29
CA CYS A 138 -7.57 8.11 -9.75
C CYS A 138 -7.57 7.84 -11.26
N ASN A 139 -8.07 6.68 -11.67
CA ASN A 139 -8.13 6.24 -13.05
C ASN A 139 -9.17 7.01 -13.90
N ILE A 140 -9.97 7.88 -13.27
CA ILE A 140 -10.97 8.72 -13.95
C ILE A 140 -10.47 10.15 -14.11
N CYS A 141 -10.08 10.82 -13.02
CA CYS A 141 -9.65 12.23 -13.07
C CYS A 141 -8.13 12.41 -13.20
N GLY A 142 -7.33 11.36 -12.99
CA GLY A 142 -5.88 11.40 -13.11
C GLY A 142 -5.12 12.04 -11.94
N THR A 143 -5.82 12.51 -10.90
CA THR A 143 -5.20 13.18 -9.74
C THR A 143 -4.99 12.23 -8.56
N SER A 144 -4.03 12.57 -7.70
CA SER A 144 -3.78 11.94 -6.40
C SER A 144 -4.31 12.77 -5.22
N GLU A 145 -4.98 13.90 -5.50
CA GLU A 145 -5.61 14.77 -4.50
C GLU A 145 -6.75 14.06 -3.78
N ASN A 146 -7.15 14.50 -2.58
CA ASN A 146 -8.23 13.85 -1.80
C ASN A 146 -8.01 12.34 -1.69
N ASP A 147 -6.79 11.96 -1.30
CA ASP A 147 -6.36 10.57 -1.21
C ASP A 147 -7.21 9.78 -0.20
N ASP A 148 -7.72 10.43 0.84
CA ASP A 148 -8.69 9.92 1.81
C ASP A 148 -9.94 9.30 1.16
N GLN A 149 -10.37 9.84 0.01
CA GLN A 149 -11.50 9.34 -0.77
C GLN A 149 -11.11 8.44 -1.95
N LEU A 150 -9.83 8.08 -2.06
CA LEU A 150 -9.30 7.21 -3.13
C LEU A 150 -9.39 5.73 -2.72
N LEU A 151 -10.28 4.98 -3.37
CA LEU A 151 -10.41 3.53 -3.25
C LEU A 151 -9.40 2.81 -4.13
N PHE A 152 -8.94 1.65 -3.67
CA PHE A 152 -8.13 0.73 -4.47
C PHE A 152 -8.96 -0.51 -4.80
N CYS A 153 -8.92 -0.92 -6.06
CA CYS A 153 -9.59 -2.14 -6.51
C CYS A 153 -8.88 -3.38 -5.96
N ASP A 154 -9.60 -4.29 -5.30
CA ASP A 154 -9.02 -5.52 -4.72
C ASP A 154 -8.59 -6.57 -5.76
N ASP A 155 -8.96 -6.38 -7.03
CA ASP A 155 -8.58 -7.29 -8.13
C ASP A 155 -7.49 -6.76 -9.04
N CYS A 156 -7.25 -5.45 -9.05
CA CYS A 156 -6.26 -4.88 -9.95
C CYS A 156 -5.45 -3.73 -9.38
N ASP A 157 -5.73 -3.28 -8.17
CA ASP A 157 -5.04 -2.19 -7.47
C ASP A 157 -5.15 -0.81 -8.15
N ARG A 158 -6.06 -0.61 -9.12
CA ARG A 158 -6.33 0.74 -9.68
C ARG A 158 -7.03 1.63 -8.65
N GLY A 159 -6.66 2.92 -8.65
CA GLY A 159 -7.24 3.94 -7.79
C GLY A 159 -8.49 4.57 -8.39
N TYR A 160 -9.51 4.82 -7.58
CA TYR A 160 -10.73 5.57 -7.98
C TYR A 160 -11.23 6.42 -6.83
N HIS A 161 -11.43 7.71 -7.04
CA HIS A 161 -12.14 8.51 -6.04
C HIS A 161 -13.58 8.08 -5.95
N MET A 162 -14.10 7.97 -4.74
CA MET A 162 -15.51 7.63 -4.49
C MET A 162 -16.48 8.57 -5.23
N TYR A 163 -16.17 9.86 -5.31
CA TYR A 163 -16.95 10.86 -6.03
C TYR A 163 -16.77 10.86 -7.55
N CYS A 164 -15.72 10.21 -8.08
CA CYS A 164 -15.53 10.05 -9.52
C CYS A 164 -16.31 8.85 -10.10
N LEU A 165 -16.75 7.93 -9.24
CA LEU A 165 -17.54 6.77 -9.65
C LEU A 165 -18.95 7.17 -10.11
N THR A 166 -19.60 6.30 -10.89
CA THR A 166 -20.99 6.45 -11.30
C THR A 166 -21.74 5.14 -11.02
N PRO A 167 -22.68 5.10 -10.05
CA PRO A 167 -23.00 6.17 -9.10
C PRO A 167 -21.84 6.51 -8.15
N SER A 168 -21.77 7.77 -7.70
CA SER A 168 -20.78 8.19 -6.71
C SER A 168 -21.03 7.54 -5.35
N MET A 169 -19.98 7.27 -4.60
CA MET A 169 -20.05 6.72 -3.25
C MET A 169 -19.75 7.80 -2.22
N SER A 170 -20.47 7.78 -1.09
CA SER A 170 -20.21 8.68 0.05
C SER A 170 -19.32 8.05 1.11
N GLU A 171 -19.31 6.72 1.18
CA GLU A 171 -18.55 5.94 2.14
C GLU A 171 -17.82 4.79 1.43
N PRO A 172 -16.66 4.35 1.95
CA PRO A 172 -15.99 3.17 1.43
C PRO A 172 -16.88 1.93 1.50
N PRO A 173 -16.84 1.03 0.51
CA PRO A 173 -17.63 -0.19 0.51
C PRO A 173 -17.24 -1.11 1.67
N GLU A 174 -18.22 -1.82 2.22
CA GLU A 174 -17.96 -2.90 3.17
C GLU A 174 -17.35 -4.11 2.45
N GLY A 175 -16.26 -4.64 2.98
CA GLY A 175 -15.60 -5.81 2.41
C GLY A 175 -14.80 -5.49 1.15
N SER A 176 -14.74 -6.45 0.22
CA SER A 176 -13.95 -6.32 -1.01
C SER A 176 -14.70 -5.57 -2.09
N TRP A 177 -13.98 -4.72 -2.83
CA TRP A 177 -14.51 -3.91 -3.91
C TRP A 177 -13.69 -4.02 -5.19
N SER A 178 -14.41 -4.18 -6.30
CA SER A 178 -13.84 -4.29 -7.64
C SER A 178 -14.29 -3.13 -8.51
N CYS A 179 -13.34 -2.53 -9.22
CA CYS A 179 -13.66 -1.47 -10.17
C CYS A 179 -14.41 -2.00 -11.40
N HIS A 180 -15.07 -1.08 -12.14
CA HIS A 180 -15.85 -1.43 -13.32
C HIS A 180 -15.07 -2.24 -14.37
N LEU A 181 -13.77 -1.93 -14.58
CA LEU A 181 -12.92 -2.70 -15.50
C LEU A 181 -12.77 -4.17 -15.09
N CYS A 182 -12.64 -4.44 -13.79
CA CYS A 182 -12.55 -5.81 -13.29
C CYS A 182 -13.90 -6.50 -13.37
N LEU A 183 -15.00 -5.80 -13.07
CA LEU A 183 -16.35 -6.36 -13.21
C LEU A 183 -16.64 -6.76 -14.67
N ASP A 184 -16.23 -5.95 -15.65
CA ASP A 184 -16.43 -6.25 -17.07
C ASP A 184 -15.59 -7.45 -17.54
N LEU A 185 -14.34 -7.57 -17.05
CA LEU A 185 -13.39 -8.60 -17.47
C LEU A 185 -13.59 -9.94 -16.73
N LEU A 186 -13.77 -9.89 -15.42
CA LEU A 186 -13.82 -11.05 -14.53
C LEU A 186 -15.25 -11.53 -14.27
N LYS A 187 -16.26 -10.67 -14.51
CA LYS A 187 -17.68 -10.94 -14.24
C LYS A 187 -17.88 -11.44 -12.80
N GLU A 188 -18.44 -12.64 -12.64
CA GLU A 188 -18.69 -13.26 -11.33
C GLU A 188 -17.41 -13.56 -10.55
N LYS A 189 -16.22 -13.55 -11.18
CA LYS A 189 -14.94 -13.77 -10.48
C LYS A 189 -14.37 -12.52 -9.82
N ALA A 190 -14.96 -11.35 -10.07
CA ALA A 190 -14.49 -10.11 -9.46
C ALA A 190 -14.71 -10.13 -7.94
N SER A 191 -13.70 -9.78 -7.15
CA SER A 191 -13.71 -9.69 -5.68
C SER A 191 -14.01 -10.99 -4.90
N ILE A 192 -13.87 -12.18 -5.49
CA ILE A 192 -13.93 -13.45 -4.73
C ILE A 192 -12.53 -13.86 -4.25
N TYR A 193 -11.98 -13.29 -3.17
CA TYR A 193 -10.87 -13.93 -2.43
C TYR A 193 -10.77 -13.47 -0.96
N GLN A 194 -11.72 -13.90 -0.12
CA GLN A 194 -11.53 -14.04 1.35
C GLN A 194 -11.92 -15.43 1.90
N ASN A 195 -12.60 -16.31 1.12
CA ASN A 195 -13.19 -17.55 1.65
C ASN A 195 -12.46 -18.86 1.31
N GLN A 196 -11.24 -18.84 0.77
CA GLN A 196 -10.51 -20.10 0.47
C GLN A 196 -9.48 -20.52 1.54
N ASN A 197 -9.31 -19.75 2.63
CA ASN A 197 -8.41 -20.10 3.74
C ASN A 197 -9.13 -20.52 5.03
N SER A 198 -10.44 -20.79 4.95
CA SER A 198 -11.24 -21.35 6.04
C SER A 198 -11.86 -22.67 5.56
N SER A 199 -11.04 -23.72 5.50
CA SER A 199 -11.49 -25.11 5.35
C SER A 199 -10.57 -26.01 6.15
#